data_AF-A0A835UE44-F1
#
_entry.id   AF-A0A835UE44-F1
#
_cell.length_a   1.000
_cell.length_b   1.000
_cell.length_c   1.000
_cell.angle_alpha   90.00
_cell.angle_beta   90.00
_cell.angle_gamma   90.00
#
_symmetry.space_group_name_H-M   'P 1'
#
loop_
_entity.id
_entity.type
_entity.pdbx_description
1 polymer ?
#
loop_
_entity_poly.entity_id
_entity_poly.type
_entity_poly.pdbx_seq_one_letter_code
_entity_poly.pdbx_strand_id
1 'polypeptide(L)'
;MKIYSSLWNADDWATRGGIEKTNWANAPFVASYRTFHVDGCEASVEAKFCATQGQRWWDQKDFQDLDGLQYRRLAWVRQKYTIYNYCSDRSRFPAVPPECSRDRDVWFV
;
A
#
# COMPACT_ATOMS: atom_id res chain seq x y z
N MET A 1 -3.12 -15.51 0.33
CA MET A 1 -2.79 -14.52 1.41
C MET A 1 -3.92 -14.52 2.42
N LYS A 2 -3.69 -14.04 3.65
CA LYS A 2 -4.74 -13.78 4.66
C LYS A 2 -4.77 -12.28 4.98
N ILE A 3 -5.92 -11.78 5.46
CA ILE A 3 -6.12 -10.37 5.82
C ILE A 3 -5.88 -10.21 7.32
N TYR A 4 -5.13 -9.17 7.70
CA TYR A 4 -4.77 -8.89 9.09
C TYR A 4 -5.04 -7.42 9.43
N SER A 5 -5.36 -7.15 10.69
CA SER A 5 -5.43 -5.81 11.28
C SER A 5 -4.86 -5.86 12.69
N SER A 6 -4.06 -4.88 13.07
CA SER A 6 -3.45 -4.79 14.40
C SER A 6 -3.23 -3.33 14.82
N LEU A 7 -3.24 -3.10 16.13
CA LEU A 7 -2.77 -1.88 16.78
C LEU A 7 -1.68 -2.30 17.76
N TRP A 8 -0.46 -1.80 17.57
CA TRP A 8 0.71 -2.20 18.35
C TRP A 8 1.73 -1.07 18.46
N ASN A 9 2.63 -1.17 19.44
CA ASN A 9 3.68 -0.17 19.69
C ASN A 9 4.93 -0.42 18.85
N ALA A 10 5.41 0.61 18.14
CA ALA A 10 6.56 0.55 17.24
C ALA A 10 7.53 1.72 17.47
N ASP A 11 7.88 1.95 18.75
CA ASP A 11 8.69 3.08 19.22
C ASP A 11 10.04 3.24 18.51
N ASP A 12 10.60 2.16 17.99
CA ASP A 12 11.89 2.12 17.32
C ASP A 12 11.90 2.81 15.94
N TRP A 13 10.75 3.01 15.29
CA TRP A 13 10.71 3.65 13.97
C TRP A 13 9.46 4.50 13.65
N ALA A 14 8.33 4.33 14.34
CA ALA A 14 7.03 4.83 13.86
C ALA A 14 6.92 6.36 13.78
N THR A 15 7.35 7.09 14.81
CA THR A 15 7.16 8.55 14.88
C THR A 15 8.50 9.29 14.79
N ARG A 16 8.64 10.17 13.80
CA ARG A 16 9.90 10.89 13.47
C ARG A 16 11.11 9.96 13.36
N GLY A 17 10.93 8.79 12.75
CA GLY A 17 11.99 7.78 12.60
C GLY A 17 12.42 7.15 13.93
N GLY A 18 11.53 7.09 14.93
CA GLY A 18 11.79 6.49 16.23
C GLY A 18 12.31 7.47 17.29
N ILE A 19 12.31 8.78 17.02
CA ILE A 19 12.74 9.80 17.98
C ILE A 19 11.68 10.00 19.07
N GLU A 20 10.40 10.06 18.69
CA GLU A 20 9.30 10.25 19.64
C GLU A 20 8.78 8.90 20.12
N LYS A 21 8.74 8.69 21.44
CA LYS A 21 8.29 7.46 22.09
C LYS A 21 6.86 7.58 22.58
N THR A 22 6.16 6.45 22.65
CA THR A 22 4.79 6.38 23.13
C THR A 22 4.70 6.87 24.58
N ASN A 23 3.89 7.91 24.80
CA ASN A 23 3.52 8.32 26.14
C ASN A 23 2.36 7.45 26.64
N TRP A 24 2.68 6.42 27.40
CA TRP A 24 1.71 5.46 27.95
C TRP A 24 0.72 6.06 28.96
N ALA A 25 0.97 7.26 29.49
CA ALA A 25 0.00 7.98 30.31
C ALA A 25 -1.25 8.39 29.52
N ASN A 26 -1.18 8.44 28.18
CA ASN A 26 -2.30 8.74 27.29
C ASN A 26 -3.13 7.51 26.90
N ALA A 27 -2.85 6.35 27.48
CA ALA A 27 -3.62 5.13 27.21
C ALA A 27 -5.07 5.24 27.74
N PRO A 28 -6.05 4.53 27.12
CA PRO A 28 -5.89 3.57 26.03
C PRO A 28 -5.80 4.21 24.63
N PHE A 29 -4.99 3.62 23.77
CA PHE A 29 -4.97 3.92 22.34
C PHE A 29 -6.03 3.07 21.64
N VAL A 30 -7.01 3.69 20.97
CA VAL A 30 -8.18 2.98 20.43
C VAL A 30 -8.28 3.19 18.92
N ALA A 31 -8.25 2.08 18.18
CA ALA A 31 -8.58 2.02 16.75
C ALA A 31 -9.93 1.33 16.56
N SER A 32 -10.81 1.91 15.72
CA SER A 32 -12.16 1.37 15.45
C SER A 32 -12.29 0.97 13.98
N TYR A 33 -12.86 -0.21 13.73
CA TYR A 33 -13.00 -0.78 12.38
C TYR A 33 -14.45 -1.10 12.06
N ARG A 34 -14.84 -0.97 10.79
CA ARG A 34 -16.18 -1.26 10.27
C ARG A 34 -16.08 -1.89 8.88
N THR A 35 -17.23 -2.27 8.32
CA THR A 35 -17.42 -2.83 6.97
C THR A 35 -16.93 -4.27 6.81
N PHE A 36 -15.70 -4.60 7.22
CA PHE A 36 -15.11 -5.95 7.13
C PHE A 36 -15.36 -6.66 5.76
N HIS A 37 -15.40 -5.87 4.67
CA HIS A 37 -15.78 -6.37 3.35
C HIS A 37 -14.66 -7.19 2.75
N VAL A 38 -15.01 -8.40 2.27
CA VAL A 38 -14.11 -9.29 1.55
C VAL A 38 -14.84 -9.77 0.31
N ASP A 39 -14.34 -9.36 -0.85
CA ASP A 39 -14.67 -9.96 -2.14
C ASP A 39 -13.35 -10.38 -2.80
N GLY A 40 -13.16 -11.68 -2.92
CA GLY A 40 -11.89 -12.26 -3.36
C GLY A 40 -12.08 -13.65 -3.93
N CYS A 41 -11.00 -14.22 -4.46
CA CYS A 41 -10.98 -15.62 -4.83
C CYS A 41 -10.40 -16.44 -3.68
N GLU A 42 -11.24 -17.24 -3.04
CA GLU A 42 -10.79 -18.12 -1.96
C GLU A 42 -9.87 -19.21 -2.51
N ALA A 43 -8.74 -19.41 -1.84
CA ALA A 43 -7.73 -20.39 -2.19
C ALA A 43 -7.08 -20.92 -0.91
N SER A 44 -6.82 -22.22 -0.86
CA SER A 44 -6.09 -22.82 0.27
C SER A 44 -4.63 -22.35 0.31
N VAL A 45 -3.91 -22.68 1.39
CA VAL A 45 -2.50 -22.33 1.53
C VAL A 45 -1.63 -23.04 0.49
N GLU A 46 -2.05 -24.25 0.10
CA GLU A 46 -1.36 -25.10 -0.87
C GLU A 46 -1.69 -24.71 -2.31
N ALA A 47 -2.87 -24.13 -2.55
CA ALA A 47 -3.33 -23.71 -3.85
C ALA A 47 -2.39 -22.65 -4.45
N LYS A 48 -2.05 -22.82 -5.74
CA LYS A 48 -1.16 -21.92 -6.49
C LYS A 48 -1.88 -21.02 -7.49
N PHE A 49 -3.19 -21.21 -7.63
CA PHE A 49 -4.03 -20.46 -8.54
C PHE A 49 -5.43 -20.27 -7.94
N CYS A 50 -6.11 -19.25 -8.43
CA CYS A 50 -7.54 -19.04 -8.20
C CYS A 50 -8.33 -19.90 -9.20
N ALA A 51 -9.28 -20.71 -8.72
CA ALA A 51 -10.09 -21.56 -9.60
C ALA A 51 -10.98 -20.78 -10.59
N THR A 52 -11.30 -19.52 -10.28
CA THR A 52 -12.12 -18.62 -11.11
C THR A 52 -11.31 -17.51 -11.79
N GLN A 53 -9.99 -17.70 -11.92
CA GLN A 53 -9.10 -16.72 -12.52
C GLN A 53 -9.58 -16.32 -13.94
N GLY A 54 -9.67 -15.02 -14.19
CA GLY A 54 -10.13 -14.47 -15.46
C GLY A 54 -11.64 -14.28 -15.58
N GLN A 55 -12.42 -14.79 -14.62
CA GLN A 55 -13.88 -14.74 -14.63
C GLN A 55 -14.44 -13.69 -13.67
N ARG A 56 -13.61 -13.12 -12.78
CA ARG A 56 -14.04 -12.19 -11.74
C ARG A 56 -14.13 -10.78 -12.29
N TRP A 57 -14.91 -9.91 -11.64
CA TRP A 57 -15.10 -8.55 -12.12
C TRP A 57 -13.77 -7.76 -12.16
N TRP A 58 -12.86 -8.02 -11.22
CA TRP A 58 -11.53 -7.40 -11.19
C TRP A 58 -10.57 -7.92 -12.27
N ASP A 59 -10.91 -9.01 -12.97
CA ASP A 59 -10.11 -9.53 -14.09
C ASP A 59 -10.53 -8.92 -15.44
N GLN A 60 -11.59 -8.09 -15.45
CA GLN A 60 -12.14 -7.52 -16.68
C GLN A 60 -11.30 -6.36 -17.20
N LYS A 61 -11.47 -6.03 -18.49
CA LYS A 61 -10.67 -5.02 -19.21
C LYS A 61 -10.58 -3.68 -18.48
N ASP A 62 -11.68 -3.23 -17.87
CA ASP A 62 -11.76 -1.95 -17.16
C ASP A 62 -10.88 -1.90 -15.90
N PHE A 63 -10.41 -3.05 -15.40
CA PHE A 63 -9.58 -3.18 -14.21
C PHE A 63 -8.12 -3.57 -14.52
N GLN A 64 -7.74 -3.63 -15.80
CA GLN A 64 -6.36 -3.93 -16.20
C GLN A 64 -5.39 -2.77 -15.96
N ASP A 65 -5.91 -1.54 -15.89
CA ASP A 65 -5.15 -0.33 -15.58
C ASP A 65 -6.07 0.71 -14.90
N LEU A 66 -5.48 1.69 -14.23
CA LEU A 66 -6.21 2.85 -13.74
C LEU A 66 -6.62 3.76 -14.90
N ASP A 67 -7.77 4.39 -14.77
CA ASP A 67 -8.22 5.40 -15.73
C ASP A 67 -7.41 6.72 -15.59
N GLY A 68 -7.56 7.61 -16.58
CA GLY A 68 -6.83 8.87 -16.62
C GLY A 68 -7.14 9.82 -15.45
N LEU A 69 -8.34 9.77 -14.88
CA LEU A 69 -8.72 10.58 -13.72
C LEU A 69 -8.10 10.02 -12.43
N GLN A 70 -8.11 8.70 -12.26
CA GLN A 70 -7.45 8.00 -11.17
C GLN A 70 -5.94 8.28 -11.17
N TYR A 71 -5.28 8.24 -12.34
CA TYR A 71 -3.87 8.62 -12.45
C TYR A 71 -3.60 10.09 -12.10
N ARG A 72 -4.50 11.03 -12.44
CA ARG A 72 -4.36 12.44 -12.01
C ARG A 72 -4.45 12.59 -10.50
N ARG A 73 -5.34 11.83 -9.85
CA ARG A 73 -5.44 11.79 -8.38
C ARG A 73 -4.18 11.21 -7.76
N LEU A 74 -3.66 10.11 -8.31
CA LEU A 74 -2.38 9.52 -7.87
C LEU A 74 -1.23 10.54 -8.01
N ALA A 75 -1.13 11.23 -9.14
CA ALA A 75 -0.12 12.26 -9.37
C ALA A 75 -0.19 13.38 -8.33
N TRP A 76 -1.39 13.84 -7.99
CA TRP A 76 -1.58 14.88 -6.98
C TRP A 76 -1.13 14.42 -5.59
N VAL A 77 -1.44 13.18 -5.20
CA VAL A 77 -0.92 12.58 -3.95
C VAL A 77 0.60 12.56 -3.95
N ARG A 78 1.21 12.09 -5.04
CA ARG A 78 2.67 11.99 -5.18
C ARG A 78 3.36 13.35 -5.13
N GLN A 79 2.73 14.39 -5.67
CA GLN A 79 3.30 15.75 -5.69
C GLN A 79 3.07 16.54 -4.40
N LYS A 80 1.98 16.29 -3.66
CA LYS A 80 1.53 17.16 -2.56
C LYS A 80 1.58 16.51 -1.18
N TYR A 81 1.53 15.19 -1.08
CA TYR A 81 1.36 14.47 0.20
C TYR A 81 2.44 13.43 0.47
N THR A 82 3.27 13.08 -0.51
CA THR A 82 4.35 12.11 -0.33
C THR A 82 5.56 12.73 0.36
N ILE A 83 5.84 12.28 1.59
CA ILE A 83 7.01 12.71 2.38
C ILE A 83 8.22 11.76 2.29
N TYR A 84 8.00 10.53 1.83
CA TYR A 84 9.05 9.54 1.55
C TYR A 84 8.60 8.64 0.40
N ASN A 85 9.52 8.31 -0.51
CA ASN A 85 9.29 7.40 -1.62
C ASN A 85 10.58 6.65 -1.97
N TYR A 86 10.55 5.32 -1.90
CA TYR A 86 11.70 4.46 -2.17
C TYR A 86 12.20 4.57 -3.62
N CYS A 87 11.31 4.82 -4.59
CA CYS A 87 11.68 4.99 -6.00
C CYS A 87 12.63 6.19 -6.24
N SER A 88 12.54 7.21 -5.37
CA SER A 88 13.41 8.40 -5.38
C SER A 88 14.55 8.36 -4.37
N ASP A 89 14.60 7.34 -3.50
CA ASP A 89 15.63 7.19 -2.48
C ASP A 89 16.91 6.61 -3.09
N ARG A 90 17.78 7.48 -3.59
CA ARG A 90 19.06 7.09 -4.21
C ARG A 90 20.11 6.60 -3.23
N SER A 91 19.95 6.91 -1.94
CA SER A 91 20.84 6.37 -0.91
C SER A 91 20.58 4.89 -0.69
N ARG A 92 19.31 4.49 -0.68
CA ARG A 92 18.91 3.09 -0.49
C ARG A 92 18.91 2.31 -1.80
N PHE A 93 18.47 2.94 -2.87
CA PHE A 93 18.36 2.35 -4.21
C PHE A 93 19.17 3.20 -5.22
N PRO A 94 20.48 2.92 -5.36
CA PRO A 94 21.33 3.65 -6.30
C PRO A 94 20.80 3.59 -7.74
N ALA A 95 20.25 2.44 -8.14
CA ALA A 95 19.49 2.27 -9.37
C ALA A 95 17.98 2.28 -9.08
N VAL A 96 17.20 2.86 -9.99
CA VAL A 96 15.75 2.95 -9.85
C VAL A 96 15.15 1.55 -10.00
N PRO A 97 14.30 1.11 -9.05
CA PRO A 97 13.56 -0.13 -9.21
C PRO A 97 12.68 -0.12 -10.48
N PRO A 98 12.62 -1.23 -11.23
CA PRO A 98 12.04 -1.27 -12.58
C PRO A 98 10.54 -0.95 -12.64
N GLU A 99 9.80 -1.23 -11.57
CA GLU A 99 8.37 -0.98 -11.44
C GLU A 99 8.03 0.53 -11.34
N CYS A 100 8.95 1.34 -10.82
CA CYS A 100 8.69 2.74 -10.46
C CYS A 100 8.24 3.61 -11.63
N SER A 101 8.69 3.28 -12.85
CA SER A 101 8.26 3.97 -14.08
C SER A 101 6.84 3.59 -14.48
N ARG A 102 6.52 2.29 -14.43
CA ARG A 102 5.18 1.77 -14.72
C ARG A 102 4.15 2.27 -13.71
N ASP A 103 4.52 2.28 -12.44
CA ASP A 103 3.65 2.66 -11.33
C ASP A 103 3.47 4.19 -11.21
N ARG A 104 4.22 4.97 -12.00
CA ARG A 104 4.23 6.44 -12.01
C ARG A 104 4.62 7.06 -10.67
N ASP A 105 5.52 6.39 -9.96
CA ASP A 105 6.01 6.81 -8.66
C ASP A 105 7.17 7.81 -8.76
N VAL A 106 7.79 7.90 -9.92
CA VAL A 106 8.76 8.94 -10.27
C VAL A 106 8.35 9.61 -11.58
N TRP A 107 8.42 10.94 -11.60
CA TRP A 107 8.22 11.71 -12.82
C TRP A 107 9.60 12.00 -13.39
N PHE A 108 9.90 11.37 -14.53
CA PHE A 108 11.16 11.49 -15.27
C PHE A 108 12.39 10.91 -14.55
N VAL A 109 12.62 9.63 -14.82
CA VAL A 109 13.98 9.12 -15.09
C VAL A 109 14.04 8.82 -16.58
#